data_AF-A0A1W9L7Z3-F1
#
_entry.id   AF-A0A1W9L7Z3-F1
#
_cell.length_a   1.000
_cell.length_b   1.000
_cell.length_c   1.000
_cell.angle_alpha   90.00
_cell.angle_beta   90.00
_cell.angle_gamma   90.00
#
_symmetry.space_group_name_H-M   'P 1'
#
loop_
_entity.id
_entity.type
_entity.pdbx_description
1 polymer ?
#
loop_
_entity_poly.entity_id
_entity_poly.type
_entity_poly.pdbx_seq_one_letter_code
_entity_poly.pdbx_strand_id
1 'polypeptide(L)'
;MYFLTVDEISFVDQDIILLIESKHSKTALLPSISDIKDGLIKMILFTNLKEISVANENLNCKPILQLTSAKLTGLITTDSGQQEMEDFIELNEFTRKQIKLIGNLFIESKSNKFTIIIKRG
;
A
#
# COMPACT_ATOMS: atom_id res chain seq x y z
N MET A 1 21.60 17.45 -3.36
CA MET A 1 21.24 16.24 -4.14
C MET A 1 19.97 15.68 -3.50
N TYR A 2 18.92 15.46 -4.28
CA TYR A 2 17.65 14.90 -3.79
C TYR A 2 17.49 13.50 -4.38
N PHE A 3 17.29 12.51 -3.52
CA PHE A 3 17.02 11.14 -3.92
C PHE A 3 15.60 10.79 -3.48
N LEU A 4 14.81 10.27 -4.42
CA LEU A 4 13.52 9.67 -4.10
C LEU A 4 13.78 8.25 -3.60
N THR A 5 13.42 7.96 -2.35
CA THR A 5 13.65 6.66 -1.72
C THR A 5 12.33 5.94 -1.47
N VAL A 6 12.43 4.63 -1.36
CA VAL A 6 11.36 3.72 -0.94
C VAL A 6 11.80 3.04 0.36
N ASP A 7 10.86 2.67 1.23
CA ASP A 7 11.20 2.04 2.51
C ASP A 7 11.74 0.62 2.33
N GLU A 8 11.07 -0.17 1.48
CA GLU A 8 11.43 -1.56 1.23
C GLU A 8 11.36 -1.90 -0.27
N ILE A 9 12.19 -2.87 -0.68
CA ILE A 9 12.13 -3.51 -1.99
C ILE A 9 11.98 -5.01 -1.82
N SER A 10 11.24 -5.65 -2.73
CA SER A 10 11.11 -7.11 -2.75
C SER A 10 11.06 -7.63 -4.18
N PHE A 11 11.64 -8.80 -4.42
CA PHE A 11 11.60 -9.49 -5.70
C PHE A 11 10.56 -10.60 -5.63
N VAL A 12 9.56 -10.56 -6.50
CA VAL A 12 8.54 -11.63 -6.58
C VAL A 12 8.97 -12.69 -7.58
N ASP A 13 9.62 -12.27 -8.67
CA ASP A 13 10.12 -13.11 -9.76
C ASP A 13 11.46 -12.54 -10.28
N GLN A 14 11.98 -13.07 -11.39
CA GLN A 14 13.20 -12.54 -12.04
C GLN A 14 13.03 -11.11 -12.57
N ASP A 15 11.81 -10.72 -12.98
CA ASP A 15 11.58 -9.50 -13.75
C ASP A 15 10.72 -8.45 -13.03
N ILE A 16 10.26 -8.72 -11.80
CA ILE A 16 9.32 -7.84 -11.08
C ILE A 16 9.90 -7.45 -9.72
N ILE A 17 10.10 -6.14 -9.56
CA ILE A 17 10.44 -5.52 -8.27
C ILE A 17 9.21 -4.84 -7.66
N LEU A 18 8.99 -5.08 -6.38
CA LEU A 18 8.00 -4.37 -5.58
C LEU A 18 8.66 -3.15 -4.94
N LEU A 19 8.06 -1.98 -5.13
CA LEU A 19 8.47 -0.74 -4.45
C LEU A 19 7.48 -0.48 -3.30
N ILE A 20 7.90 -0.76 -2.06
CA ILE A 20 7.01 -0.77 -0.90
C ILE A 20 7.24 0.47 -0.06
N GLU A 21 6.27 1.38 -0.06
CA GLU A 21 6.22 2.53 0.86
C GLU A 21 5.31 2.19 2.04
N SER A 22 5.80 2.36 3.26
CA SER A 22 5.08 1.99 4.48
C SER A 22 4.68 3.21 5.31
N LYS A 23 3.40 3.28 5.70
CA LYS A 23 2.90 4.21 6.73
C LYS A 23 2.42 3.43 7.93
N HIS A 24 2.76 3.89 9.13
CA HIS A 24 2.49 3.16 10.37
C HIS A 24 1.73 3.99 11.40
N SER A 25 0.86 3.34 12.16
CA SER A 25 0.21 3.90 13.33
C SER A 25 0.41 3.02 14.57
N LYS A 26 0.89 3.62 15.65
CA LYS A 26 1.03 2.90 16.94
C LYS A 26 -0.27 2.88 17.75
N THR A 27 -1.12 3.90 17.56
CA THR A 27 -2.24 4.19 18.47
C THR A 27 -3.62 4.13 17.82
N ALA A 28 -3.71 4.15 16.48
CA ALA A 28 -4.95 4.06 15.73
C ALA A 28 -4.91 2.88 14.75
N LEU A 29 -6.07 2.41 14.29
CA LEU A 29 -6.17 1.29 13.34
C LEU A 29 -5.57 1.60 11.96
N LEU A 30 -5.52 2.88 11.57
CA LEU A 30 -4.91 3.32 10.32
C LEU A 30 -3.90 4.46 10.60
N PRO A 31 -2.89 4.64 9.73
CA PRO A 31 -2.08 5.85 9.69
C PRO A 31 -2.92 7.12 9.53
N SER A 32 -2.32 8.28 9.83
CA SER A 32 -3.05 9.54 9.70
C SER A 32 -3.40 9.82 8.23
N ILE A 33 -4.41 10.66 7.99
CA ILE A 33 -4.75 11.09 6.63
C ILE A 33 -3.56 11.80 5.96
N SER A 34 -2.73 12.52 6.73
CA SER A 34 -1.53 13.16 6.19
C SER A 34 -0.52 12.13 5.70
N ASP A 35 -0.27 11.08 6.50
CA ASP A 35 0.65 9.99 6.12
C ASP A 35 0.15 9.24 4.88
N ILE A 36 -1.16 8.95 4.84
CA ILE A 36 -1.79 8.30 3.69
C ILE A 36 -1.64 9.16 2.43
N LYS A 37 -1.90 10.47 2.52
CA LYS A 37 -1.72 11.40 1.39
C LYS A 37 -0.29 11.45 0.90
N ASP A 38 0.68 11.49 1.81
CA ASP A 38 2.11 11.43 1.48
C ASP A 38 2.45 10.12 0.73
N GLY A 39 1.96 8.99 1.23
CA GLY A 39 2.10 7.69 0.55
C GLY A 39 1.49 7.69 -0.87
N LEU A 40 0.30 8.26 -1.04
CA LEU A 40 -0.36 8.37 -2.34
C LEU A 40 0.43 9.22 -3.34
N ILE A 41 1.06 10.31 -2.89
CA ILE A 41 1.92 11.14 -3.76
C ILE A 41 3.08 10.30 -4.31
N LYS A 42 3.71 9.48 -3.47
CA LYS A 42 4.78 8.57 -3.92
C LYS A 42 4.25 7.50 -4.89
N MET A 43 3.04 7.00 -4.69
CA MET A 43 2.43 6.05 -5.63
C MET A 43 2.25 6.65 -7.02
N ILE A 44 1.87 7.93 -7.13
CA ILE A 44 1.80 8.62 -8.44
C ILE A 44 3.17 8.61 -9.12
N LEU A 45 4.26 8.84 -8.38
CA LEU A 45 5.60 8.83 -8.96
C LEU A 45 6.02 7.41 -9.38
N PHE A 46 5.83 6.43 -8.50
CA PHE A 46 6.27 5.05 -8.73
C PHE A 46 5.50 4.36 -9.86
N THR A 47 4.20 4.64 -10.02
CA THR A 47 3.41 4.05 -11.12
C THR A 47 3.75 4.64 -12.48
N ASN A 48 4.45 5.77 -12.52
CA ASN A 48 4.86 6.47 -13.74
C ASN A 48 6.36 6.30 -14.08
N LEU A 49 7.09 5.45 -13.36
CA LEU A 49 8.48 5.12 -13.71
C LEU A 49 8.52 4.35 -15.03
N LYS A 50 9.24 4.90 -16.03
CA LYS A 50 9.37 4.29 -17.37
C LYS A 50 10.51 3.28 -17.47
N GLU A 51 11.62 3.56 -16.80
CA GLU A 51 12.83 2.76 -16.85
C GLU A 51 13.24 2.44 -15.41
N ILE A 52 13.29 1.15 -15.09
CA ILE A 52 13.76 0.64 -13.81
C ILE A 52 14.84 -0.38 -14.13
N SER A 53 16.00 -0.22 -13.50
CA SER A 53 17.10 -1.17 -13.63
C SER A 53 17.74 -1.48 -12.29
N VAL A 54 18.14 -2.74 -12.14
CA VAL A 54 18.96 -3.21 -11.01
C VAL A 54 20.17 -3.91 -11.63
N ALA A 55 21.38 -3.48 -11.26
CA ALA A 55 22.62 -4.00 -11.83
C ALA A 55 22.67 -3.99 -13.37
N ASN A 56 22.07 -2.95 -13.99
CA ASN A 56 21.91 -2.76 -15.45
C ASN A 56 20.92 -3.70 -16.15
N GLU A 57 20.22 -4.57 -15.41
CA GLU A 57 19.11 -5.37 -15.96
C GLU A 57 17.79 -4.62 -15.80
N ASN A 58 17.00 -4.57 -16.87
CA ASN A 58 15.72 -3.88 -16.87
C ASN A 58 14.63 -4.72 -16.22
N LEU A 59 13.81 -4.09 -15.38
CA LEU A 59 12.78 -4.74 -14.58
C LEU A 59 11.45 -3.99 -14.70
N ASN A 60 10.37 -4.70 -14.47
CA ASN A 60 9.07 -4.09 -14.21
C ASN A 60 8.94 -3.76 -12.72
N CYS A 61 8.35 -2.62 -12.38
CA CYS A 61 8.02 -2.31 -10.99
C CYS A 61 6.52 -2.44 -10.71
N LYS A 62 6.19 -2.85 -9.50
CA LYS A 62 4.83 -2.79 -8.94
C LYS A 62 4.86 -1.99 -7.64
N PRO A 63 4.28 -0.77 -7.62
CA PRO A 63 4.24 0.04 -6.42
C PRO A 63 3.24 -0.51 -5.40
N ILE A 64 3.63 -0.48 -4.13
CA ILE A 64 2.82 -0.92 -3.00
C ILE A 64 2.80 0.18 -1.94
N LEU A 65 1.59 0.56 -1.54
CA LEU A 65 1.38 1.38 -0.35
C LEU A 65 0.93 0.48 0.81
N GLN A 66 1.80 0.29 1.79
CA GLN A 66 1.57 -0.55 2.96
C GLN A 66 1.11 0.31 4.14
N LEU A 67 -0.13 0.16 4.57
CA LEU A 67 -0.70 0.81 5.74
C LEU A 67 -0.70 -0.16 6.91
N THR A 68 0.07 0.16 7.95
CA THR A 68 0.26 -0.74 9.08
C THR A 68 -0.19 -0.11 10.39
N SER A 69 -0.55 -0.96 11.35
CA SER A 69 -0.82 -0.54 12.71
C SER A 69 -0.60 -1.67 13.70
N ALA A 70 -0.10 -1.31 14.89
CA ALA A 70 0.03 -2.25 16.01
C ALA A 70 -1.33 -2.73 16.56
N LYS A 71 -2.43 -2.02 16.25
CA LYS A 71 -3.80 -2.34 16.68
C LYS A 71 -4.57 -3.22 15.68
N LEU A 72 -4.06 -3.40 14.47
CA LEU A 72 -4.72 -4.24 13.48
C LEU A 72 -4.50 -5.72 13.78
N THR A 73 -5.46 -6.54 13.37
CA THR A 73 -5.37 -7.99 13.31
C THR A 73 -5.71 -8.45 11.90
N GLY A 74 -4.90 -9.36 11.36
CA GLY A 74 -5.05 -9.85 10.00
C GLY A 74 -4.37 -8.99 8.94
N LEU A 75 -4.69 -9.27 7.68
CA LEU A 75 -4.19 -8.60 6.49
C LEU A 75 -5.29 -8.56 5.43
N ILE A 76 -5.35 -7.46 4.70
CA ILE A 76 -6.18 -7.31 3.50
C ILE A 76 -5.41 -6.55 2.42
N THR A 77 -5.70 -6.84 1.15
CA THR A 77 -5.12 -6.14 0.01
C THR A 77 -6.19 -5.61 -0.93
N THR A 78 -5.81 -4.74 -1.86
CA THR A 78 -6.67 -4.26 -2.96
C THR A 78 -7.35 -5.40 -3.74
N ASP A 79 -6.70 -6.57 -3.80
CA ASP A 79 -7.13 -7.73 -4.58
C ASP A 79 -7.96 -8.74 -3.77
N SER A 80 -8.11 -8.52 -2.46
CA SER A 80 -8.92 -9.36 -1.59
C SER A 80 -10.40 -9.37 -2.00
N GLY A 81 -11.04 -10.50 -1.74
CA GLY A 81 -12.46 -10.73 -2.05
C GLY A 81 -13.40 -9.94 -1.13
N GLN A 82 -14.69 -9.88 -1.51
CA GLN A 82 -15.69 -9.20 -0.69
C GLN A 82 -15.84 -9.83 0.70
N GLN A 83 -15.88 -11.17 0.80
CA GLN A 83 -15.99 -11.85 2.08
C GLN A 83 -14.78 -11.57 2.98
N GLU A 84 -13.56 -11.62 2.44
CA GLU A 84 -12.34 -11.30 3.18
C GLU A 84 -12.36 -9.85 3.71
N MET A 85 -12.95 -8.93 2.95
CA MET A 85 -13.16 -7.55 3.37
C MET A 85 -14.15 -7.42 4.51
N GLU A 86 -15.28 -8.11 4.43
CA GLU A 86 -16.30 -8.12 5.49
C GLU A 86 -15.70 -8.69 6.77
N ASP A 87 -15.03 -9.85 6.70
CA ASP A 87 -14.37 -10.50 7.83
C ASP A 87 -13.29 -9.60 8.46
N PHE A 88 -12.47 -8.94 7.64
CA PHE A 88 -11.43 -8.02 8.13
C PHE A 88 -12.01 -6.76 8.78
N ILE A 89 -13.14 -6.26 8.25
CA ILE A 89 -13.85 -5.10 8.81
C ILE A 89 -14.41 -5.42 10.19
N GLU A 90 -15.06 -6.56 10.32
CA GLU A 90 -15.64 -7.04 11.58
C GLU A 90 -14.56 -7.32 12.61
N LEU A 91 -13.48 -8.02 12.22
CA LEU A 91 -12.36 -8.38 13.10
C LEU A 91 -11.69 -7.16 13.77
N ASN A 92 -11.64 -6.03 13.07
CA ASN A 92 -10.96 -4.81 13.53
C ASN A 92 -11.92 -3.71 14.00
N GLU A 93 -13.23 -3.98 14.01
CA GLU A 93 -14.28 -3.04 14.45
C GLU A 93 -14.18 -1.65 13.78
N PHE A 94 -13.95 -1.61 12.47
CA PHE A 94 -13.78 -0.32 11.78
C PHE A 94 -15.05 0.54 11.80
N THR A 95 -14.88 1.83 12.04
CA THR A 95 -15.97 2.80 11.93
C THR A 95 -16.41 3.00 10.49
N ARG A 96 -17.66 3.45 10.27
CA ARG A 96 -18.17 3.79 8.92
C ARG A 96 -17.27 4.75 8.14
N LYS A 97 -16.61 5.70 8.84
CA LYS A 97 -15.66 6.64 8.21
C LYS A 97 -14.42 5.93 7.70
N GLN A 98 -13.87 4.99 8.47
CA GLN A 98 -12.70 4.21 8.07
C GLN A 98 -13.04 3.23 6.94
N ILE A 99 -14.20 2.57 7.01
CA ILE A 99 -14.67 1.69 5.92
C ILE A 99 -14.77 2.47 4.61
N LYS A 100 -15.37 3.67 4.63
CA LYS A 100 -15.45 4.54 3.46
C LYS A 100 -14.05 4.94 2.94
N LEU A 101 -13.13 5.26 3.84
CA LEU A 101 -11.75 5.59 3.48
C LEU A 101 -11.04 4.42 2.80
N ILE A 102 -11.13 3.21 3.37
CA ILE A 102 -10.54 1.97 2.80
C ILE A 102 -11.13 1.71 1.42
N GLY A 103 -12.46 1.80 1.26
CA GLY A 103 -13.12 1.64 -0.03
C GLY A 103 -12.61 2.63 -1.08
N ASN A 104 -12.52 3.92 -0.72
CA ASN A 104 -11.97 4.94 -1.62
C ASN A 104 -10.52 4.66 -2.00
N LEU A 105 -9.69 4.26 -1.04
CA LEU A 105 -8.29 3.90 -1.27
C LEU A 105 -8.15 2.72 -2.23
N PHE A 106 -9.00 1.71 -2.09
CA PHE A 106 -8.97 0.53 -2.96
C PHE A 106 -9.38 0.89 -4.39
N ILE A 107 -10.42 1.71 -4.56
CA ILE A 107 -10.82 2.25 -5.87
C ILE A 107 -9.67 3.04 -6.51
N GLU A 108 -9.04 3.94 -5.76
CA GLU A 108 -7.91 4.76 -6.22
C GLU A 108 -6.74 3.87 -6.67
N SER A 109 -6.41 2.84 -5.88
CA SER A 109 -5.30 1.93 -6.18
C SER A 109 -5.52 1.12 -7.45
N LYS A 110 -6.76 0.64 -7.68
CA LYS A 110 -7.15 -0.06 -8.92
C LYS A 110 -7.07 0.87 -10.14
N SER A 111 -7.57 2.10 -10.01
CA SER A 111 -7.57 3.11 -11.08
C SER A 111 -6.14 3.49 -11.51
N ASN A 112 -5.24 3.61 -10.54
CA ASN A 112 -3.86 4.09 -10.75
C ASN A 112 -2.81 2.98 -10.77
N LYS A 113 -3.22 1.70 -10.78
CA LYS A 113 -2.34 0.52 -10.93
C LYS A 113 -1.25 0.38 -9.86
N PHE A 114 -1.60 0.63 -8.61
CA PHE A 114 -0.77 0.26 -7.45
C PHE A 114 -1.56 -0.62 -6.49
N THR A 115 -0.87 -1.35 -5.61
CA THR A 115 -1.53 -2.19 -4.60
C THR A 115 -1.50 -1.51 -3.24
N ILE A 116 -2.61 -1.58 -2.50
CA ILE A 116 -2.65 -1.24 -1.09
C ILE A 116 -2.65 -2.52 -0.27
N ILE A 117 -1.83 -2.56 0.77
CA ILE A 117 -1.84 -3.62 1.77
C ILE A 117 -2.14 -2.98 3.12
N ILE A 118 -3.18 -3.47 3.81
CA ILE A 118 -3.49 -3.06 5.17
C ILE A 118 -3.25 -4.27 6.07
N LYS A 119 -2.31 -4.17 7.00
CA LYS A 119 -1.93 -5.31 7.86
C LYS A 119 -1.48 -4.88 9.24
N ARG A 120 -1.42 -5.83 10.16
CA ARG A 120 -0.72 -5.63 11.44
C ARG A 120 0.76 -5.29 11.19
N GLY A 121 1.23 -4.24 11.85
CA GLY A 121 2.63 -3.78 11.85
C GLY A 121 3.36 -4.11 13.14
#